data_AF-A0A2G8JBJ4-F1
#
_entry.id   AF-A0A2G8JBJ4-F1
#
_cell.length_a   1.000
_cell.length_b   1.000
_cell.length_c   1.000
_cell.angle_alpha   90.00
_cell.angle_beta   90.00
_cell.angle_gamma   90.00
#
_symmetry.space_group_name_H-M   'P 1'
#
loop_
_entity.id
_entity.type
_entity.pdbx_description
1 polymer ?
#
loop_
_entity_poly.entity_id
_entity_poly.type
_entity_poly.pdbx_seq_one_letter_code
_entity_poly.pdbx_strand_id
1 'polypeptide(L)'
;MQSQNISQILALENRHFDIKKKDDEEGTKLFSVPDFIGDACKAIASRIRGAVAGVQFDDFHKNSAKIIRASVFGFDDKKKVRESFAFPQNLLVITSVDIQSVEPVDQRTRDSLMKSVQLAIEITTNSQEAAARHEAERLEQEAKGRLERQKIVDEAEAEKARKELLELQAYSAAVESTGQAKAEAQSRAEAQKIDGEAAVEQARLKSEAAKIEAESELERLTRAREAEIKYIKDQNELEISKSKQLAEIETEKV
;
A
#
# COMPACT_ATOMS: atom_id res chain seq x y z
N MET A 1 14.53 56.05 -0.08
CA MET A 1 13.96 57.24 0.56
C MET A 1 14.92 57.65 1.69
N GLN A 2 15.46 58.86 1.67
CA GLN A 2 16.42 59.32 2.70
C GLN A 2 15.72 59.43 4.06
N SER A 3 16.36 58.89 5.12
CA SER A 3 15.73 58.69 6.44
C SER A 3 15.56 59.97 7.28
N GLN A 4 15.99 61.13 6.76
CA GLN A 4 16.09 62.40 7.49
C GLN A 4 14.76 62.99 7.99
N ASN A 5 13.64 62.69 7.32
CA ASN A 5 12.31 63.19 7.70
C ASN A 5 11.36 62.10 8.16
N ILE A 6 11.86 60.88 8.37
CA ILE A 6 10.98 59.73 8.53
C ILE A 6 10.79 59.37 9.99
N SER A 7 11.77 59.57 10.89
CA SER A 7 11.66 59.04 12.27
C SER A 7 11.81 60.10 13.36
N GLN A 8 10.88 60.11 14.32
CA GLN A 8 11.02 60.80 15.60
C GLN A 8 11.84 59.92 16.54
N ILE A 9 12.89 60.47 17.14
CA ILE A 9 13.78 59.75 18.06
C ILE A 9 13.67 60.42 19.42
N LEU A 10 13.31 59.64 20.43
CA LEU A 10 13.39 60.05 21.82
C LEU A 10 14.58 59.35 22.47
N ALA A 11 15.49 60.13 23.06
CA ALA A 11 16.67 59.60 23.72
C ALA A 11 16.94 60.31 25.04
N LEU A 12 17.45 59.57 26.02
CA LEU A 12 18.00 60.09 27.27
C LEU A 12 19.53 60.09 27.18
N GLU A 13 20.14 61.10 27.79
CA GLU A 13 21.59 61.25 27.82
C GLU A 13 22.06 61.24 29.27
N ASN A 14 22.87 60.24 29.62
CA ASN A 14 23.54 60.23 30.92
C ASN A 14 24.76 61.14 30.85
N ARG A 15 24.77 62.14 31.73
CA ARG A 15 25.67 63.28 31.70
C ARG A 15 26.26 63.55 33.07
N HIS A 16 27.56 63.87 33.10
CA HIS A 16 28.23 64.40 34.28
C HIS A 16 29.30 65.40 33.85
N PHE A 17 29.74 66.26 34.77
CA PHE A 17 30.89 67.14 34.54
C PHE A 17 32.16 66.44 35.03
N ASP A 18 33.16 66.30 34.15
CA ASP A 18 34.45 65.69 34.47
C ASP A 18 35.40 66.75 35.04
N ILE A 19 35.28 66.99 36.35
CA ILE A 19 36.10 67.95 37.11
C ILE A 19 37.26 67.20 37.74
N LYS A 20 38.49 67.48 37.30
CA LYS A 20 39.70 66.78 37.74
C LYS A 20 40.38 67.50 38.89
N LYS A 21 40.26 68.82 38.95
CA LYS A 21 40.81 69.67 40.00
C LYS A 21 39.79 70.69 40.45
N LYS A 22 39.62 70.85 41.76
CA LYS A 22 38.77 71.90 42.33
C LYS A 22 39.52 73.23 42.37
N ASP A 23 39.86 73.75 41.20
CA ASP A 23 40.47 75.07 41.02
C ASP A 23 39.50 76.09 40.43
N ASP A 24 39.83 77.38 40.58
CA ASP A 24 39.00 78.49 40.10
C ASP A 24 38.88 78.52 38.56
N GLU A 25 39.83 77.94 37.85
CA GLU A 25 39.85 77.86 36.39
C GLU A 25 38.84 76.83 35.85
N GLU A 26 38.79 75.61 36.40
CA GLU A 26 37.77 74.61 36.06
C GLU A 26 36.37 75.07 36.53
N GLY A 27 36.30 75.75 37.67
CA GLY A 27 35.07 76.39 38.16
C GLY A 27 34.50 77.42 37.17
N THR A 28 35.36 78.26 36.58
CA THR A 28 34.94 79.23 35.57
C THR A 28 34.47 78.56 34.28
N LYS A 29 35.11 77.46 33.86
CA LYS A 29 34.70 76.71 32.66
C LYS A 29 33.32 76.08 32.80
N LEU A 30 32.94 75.63 34.00
CA LEU A 30 31.63 75.02 34.24
C LEU A 30 30.46 75.92 33.83
N PHE A 31 30.63 77.24 34.01
CA PHE A 31 29.63 78.26 33.70
C PHE A 31 29.89 79.01 32.38
N SER A 32 30.85 78.56 31.57
CA SER A 32 31.20 79.20 30.29
C SER A 32 30.09 79.09 29.24
N VAL A 33 29.24 78.08 29.35
CA VAL A 33 28.13 77.80 28.44
C VAL A 33 26.81 78.03 29.17
N PRO A 34 26.07 79.13 28.88
CA PRO A 34 24.84 79.47 29.57
C PRO A 34 23.72 78.43 29.44
N ASP A 35 23.57 77.81 28.26
CA ASP A 35 22.61 76.73 27.99
C ASP A 35 23.33 75.45 27.56
N PHE A 36 24.06 74.84 28.50
CA PHE A 36 24.82 73.63 28.23
C PHE A 36 23.96 72.43 27.83
N ILE A 37 22.70 72.38 28.28
CA ILE A 37 21.75 71.31 27.94
C ILE A 37 21.29 71.48 26.50
N GLY A 38 20.85 72.68 26.12
CA GLY A 38 20.42 72.98 24.76
C GLY A 38 21.54 72.78 23.74
N ASP A 39 22.75 73.22 24.05
CA ASP A 39 23.91 73.03 23.18
C ASP A 39 24.31 71.55 23.04
N ALA A 40 24.27 70.78 24.13
CA ALA A 40 24.53 69.35 24.08
C ALA A 40 23.49 68.63 23.21
N CYS A 41 22.19 68.85 23.48
CA CYS A 41 21.09 68.28 22.71
C CYS A 41 21.17 68.68 21.23
N LYS A 42 21.52 69.93 20.92
CA LYS A 42 21.65 70.44 19.55
C LYS A 42 22.80 69.78 18.80
N ALA A 43 23.95 69.61 19.44
CA ALA A 43 25.10 68.93 18.86
C ALA A 43 24.80 67.46 18.55
N ILE A 44 24.16 66.76 19.48
CA ILE A 44 23.79 65.35 19.36
C ILE A 44 22.73 65.15 18.29
N ALA A 45 21.65 65.94 18.33
CA ALA A 45 20.60 65.89 17.33
C ALA A 45 21.15 66.18 15.92
N SER A 46 22.10 67.10 15.78
CA SER A 46 22.76 67.39 14.50
C SER A 46 23.56 66.20 13.98
N ARG A 47 24.33 65.53 14.84
CA ARG A 47 25.09 64.32 14.48
C ARG A 47 24.19 63.16 14.10
N ILE A 48 23.15 62.90 14.87
CA ILE A 48 22.17 61.83 14.59
C ILE A 48 21.50 62.12 13.24
N ARG A 49 20.98 63.34 13.02
CA ARG A 49 20.35 63.71 11.74
C ARG A 49 21.31 63.58 10.55
N GLY A 50 22.59 63.93 10.73
CA GLY A 50 23.62 63.78 9.70
C GLY A 50 23.88 62.33 9.34
N ALA A 51 24.04 61.45 10.34
CA ALA A 51 24.29 60.03 10.12
C ALA A 51 23.08 59.31 9.53
N VAL A 52 21.87 59.57 10.05
CA VAL A 52 20.63 58.93 9.60
C VAL A 52 20.30 59.31 8.15
N ALA A 53 20.69 60.50 7.69
CA ALA A 53 20.52 60.94 6.30
C ALA A 53 21.13 60.00 5.26
N GLY A 54 22.30 59.44 5.61
CA GLY A 54 23.09 58.60 4.72
C GLY A 54 22.67 57.14 4.72
N VAL A 55 21.68 56.75 5.53
CA VAL A 55 21.27 55.35 5.72
C VAL A 55 19.85 55.14 5.17
N GLN A 56 19.60 53.96 4.61
CA GLN A 56 18.27 53.55 4.16
C GLN A 56 17.38 53.28 5.38
N PHE A 57 16.10 53.64 5.29
CA PHE A 57 15.13 53.48 6.37
C PHE A 57 15.10 52.05 6.97
N ASP A 58 15.11 51.00 6.13
CA ASP A 58 15.07 49.60 6.61
C ASP A 58 16.29 49.24 7.46
N ASP A 59 17.49 49.65 7.02
CA ASP A 59 18.73 49.44 7.76
C ASP A 59 18.74 50.25 9.06
N PHE A 60 18.27 51.49 9.02
CA PHE A 60 18.11 52.30 10.21
C PHE A 60 17.08 51.71 11.19
N HIS A 61 15.95 51.18 10.71
CA HIS A 61 14.92 50.59 11.56
C HIS A 61 15.43 49.33 12.27
N LYS A 62 16.21 48.49 11.58
CA LYS A 62 16.82 47.27 12.15
C LYS A 62 18.00 47.54 13.07
N ASN A 63 18.80 48.58 12.77
CA ASN A 63 20.09 48.84 13.43
C ASN A 63 20.16 50.20 14.16
N SER A 64 19.01 50.81 14.47
CA SER A 64 18.88 52.16 15.03
C SER A 64 19.77 52.40 16.25
N ALA A 65 19.79 51.46 17.20
CA ALA A 65 20.60 51.53 18.41
C ALA A 65 22.10 51.71 18.12
N LYS A 66 22.62 50.92 17.18
CA LYS A 66 24.04 50.95 16.80
C LYS A 66 24.37 52.23 16.04
N ILE A 67 23.51 52.63 15.10
CA ILE A 67 23.73 53.80 14.23
C ILE A 67 23.70 55.09 15.05
N ILE A 68 22.71 55.26 15.93
CA ILE A 68 22.59 56.43 16.80
C ILE A 68 23.81 56.51 17.73
N ARG A 69 24.15 55.41 18.42
CA ARG A 69 25.30 55.39 19.33
C ARG A 69 26.61 55.73 18.61
N ALA A 70 26.85 55.13 17.44
CA ALA A 70 28.03 55.42 16.63
C ALA A 70 28.06 56.89 16.15
N SER A 71 26.91 57.45 15.80
CA SER A 71 26.82 58.86 15.35
C SER A 71 27.13 59.86 16.47
N VAL A 72 26.78 59.54 17.72
CA VAL A 72 27.00 60.44 18.86
C VAL A 72 28.44 60.38 19.35
N PHE A 73 28.96 59.18 19.61
CA PHE A 73 30.27 58.99 20.23
C PHE A 73 31.42 58.97 19.22
N GLY A 74 31.14 58.70 17.95
CA GLY A 74 32.17 58.52 16.93
C GLY A 74 32.98 57.23 17.16
N PHE A 75 34.01 57.04 16.33
CA PHE A 75 34.88 55.87 16.37
C PHE A 75 36.24 56.22 16.98
N ASP A 76 36.85 55.25 17.66
CA ASP A 76 38.25 55.29 18.09
C ASP A 76 39.19 54.88 16.94
N ASP A 77 40.50 54.93 17.20
CA ASP A 77 41.55 54.57 16.23
C ASP A 77 41.49 53.09 15.80
N LYS A 78 40.74 52.26 16.55
CA LYS A 78 40.50 50.83 16.29
C LYS A 78 39.12 50.57 15.64
N LYS A 79 38.43 51.62 15.18
CA LYS A 79 37.07 51.58 14.60
C LYS A 79 35.98 51.06 15.55
N LYS A 80 36.20 51.09 16.86
CA LYS A 80 35.18 50.81 17.88
C LYS A 80 34.49 52.10 18.27
N VAL A 81 33.20 52.03 18.61
CA VAL A 81 32.45 53.20 19.10
C VAL A 81 33.02 53.64 20.46
N ARG A 82 33.30 54.94 20.61
CA ARG A 82 33.84 55.50 21.86
C ARG A 82 32.82 55.36 22.99
N GLU A 83 33.31 55.34 24.23
CA GLU A 83 32.48 55.15 25.43
C GLU A 83 31.92 56.46 25.99
N SER A 84 32.50 57.60 25.64
CA SER A 84 32.02 58.90 26.07
C SER A 84 32.25 59.97 25.01
N PHE A 85 31.47 61.05 25.12
CA PHE A 85 31.59 62.23 24.28
C PHE A 85 31.69 63.46 25.17
N ALA A 86 32.79 64.21 25.05
CA ALA A 86 33.11 65.34 25.92
C ALA A 86 33.00 66.69 25.20
N PHE A 87 32.45 67.68 25.89
CA PHE A 87 32.43 69.08 25.50
C PHE A 87 33.56 69.82 26.22
N PRO A 88 34.63 70.22 25.53
CA PRO A 88 35.81 70.81 26.17
C PRO A 88 35.55 72.21 26.75
N GLN A 89 34.49 72.89 26.31
CA GLN A 89 34.19 74.27 26.70
C GLN A 89 33.70 74.37 28.15
N ASN A 90 32.94 73.38 28.61
CA ASN A 90 32.31 73.34 29.94
C ASN A 90 32.54 72.05 30.72
N LEU A 91 33.45 71.18 30.24
CA LEU A 91 33.78 69.88 30.85
C LEU A 91 32.59 68.90 30.95
N LEU A 92 31.51 69.12 30.20
CA LEU A 92 30.38 68.21 30.15
C LEU A 92 30.75 66.92 29.41
N VAL A 93 30.50 65.77 30.03
CA VAL A 93 30.74 64.45 29.45
C VAL A 93 29.44 63.68 29.38
N ILE A 94 29.14 63.18 28.19
CA ILE A 94 28.06 62.22 27.94
C ILE A 94 28.67 60.82 27.95
N THR A 95 28.10 59.92 28.75
CA THR A 95 28.59 58.54 28.92
C THR A 95 27.69 57.51 28.27
N SER A 96 26.40 57.79 28.11
CA SER A 96 25.49 56.92 27.36
C SER A 96 24.36 57.72 26.73
N VAL A 97 23.80 57.14 25.67
CA VAL A 97 22.59 57.61 25.00
C VAL A 97 21.63 56.44 24.94
N ASP A 98 20.52 56.57 25.67
CA ASP A 98 19.51 55.53 25.79
C ASP A 98 18.33 55.89 24.89
N ILE A 99 18.12 55.10 23.85
CA ILE A 99 17.08 55.34 22.84
C ILE A 99 15.79 54.75 23.35
N GLN A 100 14.82 55.62 23.65
CA GLN A 100 13.52 55.22 24.20
C GLN A 100 12.54 54.82 23.11
N SER A 101 12.48 55.59 22.03
CA SER A 101 11.58 55.30 20.92
C SER A 101 12.15 55.82 19.60
N VAL A 102 11.83 55.10 18.53
CA VAL A 102 12.10 55.48 17.14
C VAL A 102 10.83 55.19 16.36
N GLU A 103 10.09 56.23 15.99
CA GLU A 103 8.79 56.09 15.33
C GLU A 103 8.75 56.81 13.99
N PRO A 104 8.19 56.19 12.94
CA PRO A 104 7.90 56.91 11.72
C PRO A 104 6.90 58.05 11.95
N VAL A 105 7.28 59.27 11.53
CA VAL A 105 6.46 60.48 11.56
C VAL A 105 5.39 60.45 10.46
N ASP A 106 5.72 59.84 9.32
CA ASP A 106 4.79 59.71 8.19
C ASP A 106 3.83 58.53 8.40
N GLN A 107 2.53 58.84 8.42
CA GLN A 107 1.47 57.84 8.60
C GLN A 107 1.49 56.77 7.51
N ARG A 108 1.78 57.14 6.25
CA ARG A 108 1.83 56.16 5.16
C ARG A 108 2.95 55.15 5.35
N THR A 109 4.10 55.60 5.86
CA THR A 109 5.22 54.73 6.23
C THR A 109 4.81 53.80 7.38
N ARG A 110 4.17 54.31 8.43
CA ARG A 110 3.64 53.50 9.55
C ARG A 110 2.68 52.40 9.06
N ASP A 111 1.72 52.77 8.22
CA ASP A 111 0.75 51.83 7.66
C ASP A 111 1.42 50.77 6.76
N SER A 112 2.45 51.16 6.01
CA SER A 112 3.23 50.24 5.17
C SER A 112 4.02 49.23 6.00
N LEU A 113 4.60 49.66 7.13
CA LEU A 113 5.26 48.75 8.08
C LEU A 113 4.26 47.77 8.68
N MET A 114 3.07 48.23 9.08
CA MET A 114 2.03 47.37 9.64
C MET A 114 1.56 46.31 8.63
N LYS A 115 1.36 46.69 7.36
CA LYS A 115 1.06 45.75 6.29
C LYS A 115 2.19 44.73 6.08
N SER A 116 3.44 45.17 6.15
CA SER A 116 4.59 44.25 6.04
C SER A 116 4.62 43.23 7.18
N VAL A 117 4.29 43.64 8.41
CA VAL A 117 4.21 42.72 9.56
C VAL A 117 3.06 41.73 9.37
N GLN A 118 1.89 42.20 8.93
CA GLN A 118 0.75 41.32 8.65
C GLN A 118 1.10 40.27 7.58
N LEU A 119 1.74 40.67 6.48
CA LEU A 119 2.19 39.76 5.44
C LEU A 119 3.23 38.75 5.97
N ALA A 120 4.14 39.17 6.85
CA ALA A 120 5.11 38.25 7.45
C ALA A 120 4.43 37.17 8.31
N ILE A 121 3.40 37.56 9.07
CA ILE A 121 2.59 36.62 9.86
C ILE A 121 1.85 35.67 8.92
N GLU A 122 1.21 36.20 7.88
CA GLU A 122 0.48 35.39 6.89
C GLU A 122 1.41 34.38 6.18
N ILE A 123 2.59 34.81 5.75
CA ILE A 123 3.60 33.92 5.14
C ILE A 123 4.01 32.82 6.13
N THR A 124 4.22 33.16 7.40
CA THR A 124 4.60 32.20 8.43
C THR A 124 3.48 31.19 8.68
N THR A 125 2.23 31.66 8.78
CA THR A 125 1.05 30.81 8.95
C THR A 125 0.84 29.89 7.75
N ASN A 126 0.90 30.42 6.52
CA ASN A 126 0.76 29.65 5.30
C ASN A 126 1.89 28.62 5.16
N SER A 127 3.12 28.97 5.56
CA SER A 127 4.24 28.03 5.57
C SER A 127 4.04 26.90 6.57
N GLN A 128 3.52 27.18 7.77
CA GLN A 128 3.20 26.15 8.76
C GLN A 128 2.05 25.25 8.29
N GLU A 129 1.00 25.84 7.69
CA GLU A 129 -0.12 25.09 7.15
C GLU A 129 0.31 24.18 5.99
N ALA A 130 1.11 24.69 5.05
CA ALA A 130 1.65 23.90 3.94
C ALA A 130 2.51 22.73 4.43
N ALA A 131 3.36 22.96 5.44
CA ALA A 131 4.15 21.89 6.05
C ALA A 131 3.27 20.82 6.72
N ALA A 132 2.22 21.23 7.44
CA ALA A 132 1.27 20.30 8.06
C ALA A 132 0.49 19.48 7.02
N ARG A 133 0.04 20.12 5.94
CA ARG A 133 -0.64 19.43 4.82
C ARG A 133 0.27 18.42 4.15
N HIS A 134 1.51 18.80 3.83
CA HIS A 134 2.48 17.87 3.23
C HIS A 134 2.80 16.68 4.13
N GLU A 135 2.89 16.89 5.45
CA GLU A 135 3.12 15.78 6.39
C GLU A 135 1.90 14.85 6.45
N ALA A 136 0.68 15.40 6.43
CA ALA A 136 -0.54 14.61 6.36
C ALA A 136 -0.62 13.77 5.07
N GLU A 137 -0.32 14.38 3.91
CA GLU A 137 -0.27 13.68 2.62
C GLU A 137 0.79 12.56 2.61
N ARG A 138 1.97 12.82 3.19
CA ARG A 138 3.03 11.82 3.32
C ARG A 138 2.58 10.61 4.14
N LEU A 139 1.95 10.86 5.29
CA LEU A 139 1.40 9.81 6.16
C LEU A 139 0.28 9.03 5.47
N GLU A 140 -0.61 9.70 4.75
CA GLU A 140 -1.68 9.05 4.00
C GLU A 140 -1.10 8.14 2.90
N GLN A 141 -0.09 8.61 2.18
CA GLN A 141 0.55 7.83 1.12
C GLN A 141 1.31 6.61 1.68
N GLU A 142 1.96 6.76 2.83
CA GLU A 142 2.60 5.63 3.52
C GLU A 142 1.56 4.58 3.96
N ALA A 143 0.44 5.02 4.52
CA ALA A 143 -0.66 4.14 4.92
C ALA A 143 -1.28 3.42 3.71
N LYS A 144 -1.52 4.12 2.59
CA LYS A 144 -2.00 3.51 1.34
C LYS A 144 -1.00 2.48 0.80
N GLY A 145 0.27 2.82 0.73
CA GLY A 145 1.32 1.91 0.25
C GLY A 145 1.52 0.68 1.16
N ARG A 146 1.22 0.80 2.46
CA ARG A 146 1.20 -0.34 3.38
C ARG A 146 -0.04 -1.22 3.16
N LEU A 147 -1.21 -0.62 3.00
CA LEU A 147 -2.46 -1.33 2.75
C LEU A 147 -2.42 -2.09 1.41
N GLU A 148 -1.90 -1.47 0.35
CA GLU A 148 -1.75 -2.13 -0.95
C GLU A 148 -0.82 -3.34 -0.87
N ARG A 149 0.33 -3.20 -0.19
CA ARG A 149 1.23 -4.33 0.05
C ARG A 149 0.54 -5.45 0.83
N GLN A 150 -0.25 -5.10 1.84
CA GLN A 150 -1.00 -6.09 2.60
C GLN A 150 -2.03 -6.81 1.73
N LYS A 151 -2.80 -6.08 0.90
CA LYS A 151 -3.74 -6.68 -0.05
C LYS A 151 -3.05 -7.66 -1.01
N ILE A 152 -1.89 -7.30 -1.55
CA ILE A 152 -1.14 -8.18 -2.45
C ILE A 152 -0.71 -9.46 -1.74
N VAL A 153 -0.29 -9.37 -0.48
CA VAL A 153 0.08 -10.55 0.32
C VAL A 153 -1.15 -11.43 0.57
N ASP A 154 -2.25 -10.84 0.99
CA ASP A 154 -3.50 -11.56 1.26
C ASP A 154 -4.03 -12.24 -0.02
N GLU A 155 -4.00 -11.55 -1.17
CA GLU A 155 -4.37 -12.10 -2.47
C GLU A 155 -3.44 -13.23 -2.91
N ALA A 156 -2.12 -13.08 -2.68
CA ALA A 156 -1.16 -14.12 -2.99
C ALA A 156 -1.34 -15.38 -2.12
N GLU A 157 -1.70 -15.22 -0.85
CA GLU A 157 -2.03 -16.34 0.04
C GLU A 157 -3.34 -17.01 -0.36
N ALA A 158 -4.37 -16.22 -0.70
CA ALA A 158 -5.63 -16.74 -1.21
C ALA A 158 -5.43 -17.53 -2.51
N GLU A 159 -4.60 -17.05 -3.42
CA GLU A 159 -4.35 -17.73 -4.70
C GLU A 159 -3.52 -19.02 -4.52
N LYS A 160 -2.62 -19.08 -3.51
CA LYS A 160 -1.95 -20.34 -3.13
C LYS A 160 -2.95 -21.38 -2.63
N ALA A 161 -3.84 -21.01 -1.71
CA ALA A 161 -4.87 -21.91 -1.21
C ALA A 161 -5.83 -22.34 -2.32
N ARG A 162 -6.15 -21.43 -3.24
CA ARG A 162 -6.98 -21.73 -4.42
C ARG A 162 -6.32 -22.74 -5.36
N LYS A 163 -5.01 -22.63 -5.57
CA LYS A 163 -4.25 -23.61 -6.35
C LYS A 163 -4.33 -25.00 -5.72
N GLU A 164 -4.11 -25.12 -4.42
CA GLU A 164 -4.21 -26.40 -3.70
C GLU A 164 -5.62 -27.01 -3.81
N LEU A 165 -6.66 -26.18 -3.67
CA LEU A 165 -8.03 -26.60 -3.85
C LEU A 165 -8.28 -27.13 -5.27
N LEU A 166 -7.80 -26.42 -6.30
CA LEU A 166 -7.94 -26.84 -7.70
C LEU A 166 -7.19 -28.16 -7.98
N GLU A 167 -6.01 -28.35 -7.40
CA GLU A 167 -5.27 -29.61 -7.50
C GLU A 167 -6.04 -30.77 -6.87
N LEU A 168 -6.59 -30.58 -5.66
CA LEU A 168 -7.44 -31.59 -5.01
C LEU A 168 -8.72 -31.88 -5.80
N GLN A 169 -9.35 -30.86 -6.37
CA GLN A 169 -10.56 -31.02 -7.19
C GLN A 169 -10.24 -31.80 -8.47
N ALA A 170 -9.14 -31.48 -9.15
CA ALA A 170 -8.69 -32.22 -10.33
C ALA A 170 -8.39 -33.69 -9.99
N TYR A 171 -7.71 -33.95 -8.86
CA TYR A 171 -7.44 -35.30 -8.39
C TYR A 171 -8.73 -36.06 -8.06
N SER A 172 -9.66 -35.42 -7.35
CA SER A 172 -10.96 -36.00 -6.99
C SER A 172 -11.77 -36.34 -8.24
N ALA A 173 -11.84 -35.44 -9.21
CA ALA A 173 -12.53 -35.66 -10.48
C ALA A 173 -11.89 -36.81 -11.29
N ALA A 174 -10.55 -36.92 -11.29
CA ALA A 174 -9.86 -38.04 -11.93
C ALA A 174 -10.16 -39.38 -11.25
N VAL A 175 -10.15 -39.42 -9.91
CA VAL A 175 -10.51 -40.62 -9.14
C VAL A 175 -11.98 -41.00 -9.35
N GLU A 176 -12.89 -40.02 -9.35
CA GLU A 176 -14.31 -40.23 -9.60
C GLU A 176 -14.54 -40.80 -11.01
N SER A 177 -13.97 -40.18 -12.04
CA SER A 177 -14.10 -40.62 -13.43
C SER A 177 -13.52 -42.03 -13.65
N THR A 178 -12.32 -42.29 -13.13
CA THR A 178 -11.69 -43.61 -13.23
C THR A 178 -12.44 -44.66 -12.41
N GLY A 179 -12.95 -44.29 -11.24
CA GLY A 179 -13.79 -45.14 -10.39
C GLY A 179 -15.09 -45.53 -11.09
N GLN A 180 -15.77 -44.56 -11.70
CA GLN A 180 -16.99 -44.80 -12.46
C GLN A 180 -16.74 -45.71 -13.67
N ALA A 181 -15.72 -45.39 -14.49
CA ALA A 181 -15.37 -46.19 -15.65
C ALA A 181 -14.96 -47.63 -15.27
N LYS A 182 -14.20 -47.79 -14.19
CA LYS A 182 -13.80 -49.11 -13.68
C LYS A 182 -14.99 -49.89 -13.15
N ALA A 183 -15.86 -49.26 -12.36
CA ALA A 183 -17.05 -49.90 -11.82
C ALA A 183 -17.99 -50.36 -12.94
N GLU A 184 -18.18 -49.53 -13.97
CA GLU A 184 -19.01 -49.85 -15.14
C GLU A 184 -18.39 -50.98 -15.96
N ALA A 185 -17.09 -50.93 -16.25
CA ALA A 185 -16.38 -51.98 -16.97
C ALA A 185 -16.41 -53.32 -16.21
N GLN A 186 -16.20 -53.31 -14.89
CA GLN A 186 -16.29 -54.50 -14.04
C GLN A 186 -17.72 -55.07 -14.01
N SER A 187 -18.72 -54.22 -13.84
CA SER A 187 -20.13 -54.63 -13.85
C SER A 187 -20.52 -55.28 -15.18
N ARG A 188 -20.07 -54.68 -16.31
CA ARG A 188 -20.33 -55.22 -17.65
C ARG A 188 -19.60 -56.53 -17.90
N ALA A 189 -18.35 -56.64 -17.47
CA ALA A 189 -17.58 -57.87 -17.59
C ALA A 189 -18.21 -59.01 -16.76
N GLU A 190 -18.66 -58.72 -15.54
CA GLU A 190 -19.32 -59.72 -14.69
C GLU A 190 -20.67 -60.15 -15.28
N ALA A 191 -21.48 -59.20 -15.79
CA ALA A 191 -22.72 -59.53 -16.49
C ALA A 191 -22.48 -60.44 -17.70
N GLN A 192 -21.50 -60.13 -18.53
CA GLN A 192 -21.12 -60.97 -19.68
C GLN A 192 -20.62 -62.35 -19.27
N LYS A 193 -19.88 -62.44 -18.16
CA LYS A 193 -19.42 -63.71 -17.61
C LYS A 193 -20.60 -64.58 -17.15
N ILE A 194 -21.54 -64.01 -16.41
CA ILE A 194 -22.75 -64.70 -15.97
C ILE A 194 -23.57 -65.17 -17.18
N ASP A 195 -23.78 -64.32 -18.18
CA ASP A 195 -24.50 -64.68 -19.40
C ASP A 195 -23.78 -65.80 -20.18
N GLY A 196 -22.45 -65.75 -20.25
CA GLY A 196 -21.63 -66.78 -20.88
C GLY A 196 -21.72 -68.12 -20.16
N GLU A 197 -21.58 -68.12 -18.84
CA GLU A 197 -21.72 -69.33 -18.01
C GLU A 197 -23.14 -69.92 -18.11
N ALA A 198 -24.17 -69.07 -18.06
CA ALA A 198 -25.56 -69.47 -18.22
C ALA A 198 -25.85 -70.05 -19.62
N ALA A 199 -25.28 -69.47 -20.68
CA ALA A 199 -25.43 -69.98 -22.05
C ALA A 199 -24.78 -71.36 -22.23
N VAL A 200 -23.58 -71.56 -21.67
CA VAL A 200 -22.90 -72.88 -21.69
C VAL A 200 -23.75 -73.91 -20.94
N GLU A 201 -24.25 -73.57 -19.76
CA GLU A 201 -25.08 -74.48 -18.96
C GLU A 201 -26.42 -74.79 -19.66
N GLN A 202 -27.05 -73.79 -20.27
CA GLN A 202 -28.25 -73.98 -21.08
C GLN A 202 -27.99 -74.88 -22.28
N ALA A 203 -26.86 -74.72 -22.97
CA ALA A 203 -26.46 -75.57 -24.09
C ALA A 203 -26.20 -77.02 -23.63
N ARG A 204 -25.56 -77.20 -22.47
CA ARG A 204 -25.33 -78.51 -21.85
C ARG A 204 -26.65 -79.21 -21.54
N LEU A 205 -27.58 -78.53 -20.86
CA LEU A 205 -28.89 -79.07 -20.53
C LEU A 205 -29.72 -79.38 -21.78
N LYS A 206 -29.68 -78.54 -22.82
CA LYS A 206 -30.33 -78.84 -24.11
C LYS A 206 -29.72 -80.06 -24.79
N SER A 207 -28.39 -80.19 -24.78
CA SER A 207 -27.71 -81.35 -25.36
C SER A 207 -28.06 -82.63 -24.61
N GLU A 208 -28.17 -82.56 -23.28
CA GLU A 208 -28.55 -83.68 -22.43
C GLU A 208 -30.02 -84.08 -22.66
N ALA A 209 -30.93 -83.10 -22.75
CA ALA A 209 -32.32 -83.34 -23.12
C ALA A 209 -32.46 -83.96 -24.51
N ALA A 210 -31.77 -83.42 -25.52
CA ALA A 210 -31.79 -83.97 -26.88
C ALA A 210 -31.21 -85.37 -26.94
N LYS A 211 -30.17 -85.67 -26.15
CA LYS A 211 -29.62 -87.02 -26.03
C LYS A 211 -30.63 -87.99 -25.44
N ILE A 212 -31.31 -87.61 -24.35
CA ILE A 212 -32.36 -88.44 -23.73
C ILE A 212 -33.53 -88.69 -24.68
N GLU A 213 -33.98 -87.65 -25.40
CA GLU A 213 -35.03 -87.78 -26.42
C GLU A 213 -34.60 -88.73 -27.55
N ALA A 214 -33.37 -88.58 -28.06
CA ALA A 214 -32.84 -89.42 -29.12
C ALA A 214 -32.65 -90.88 -28.67
N GLU A 215 -32.17 -91.12 -27.44
CA GLU A 215 -32.04 -92.46 -26.86
C GLU A 215 -33.42 -93.12 -26.67
N SER A 216 -34.40 -92.35 -26.17
CA SER A 216 -35.78 -92.83 -26.00
C SER A 216 -36.43 -93.17 -27.35
N GLU A 217 -36.22 -92.34 -28.37
CA GLU A 217 -36.74 -92.57 -29.71
C GLU A 217 -36.06 -93.78 -30.39
N LEU A 218 -34.74 -93.91 -30.24
CA LEU A 218 -33.99 -95.06 -30.72
C LEU A 218 -34.49 -96.35 -30.07
N GLU A 219 -34.70 -96.35 -28.75
CA GLU A 219 -35.23 -97.50 -28.03
C GLU A 219 -36.64 -97.87 -28.54
N ARG A 220 -37.50 -96.87 -28.76
CA ARG A 220 -38.84 -97.07 -29.34
C ARG A 220 -38.76 -97.70 -30.73
N LEU A 221 -37.89 -97.18 -31.60
CA LEU A 221 -37.66 -97.68 -32.96
C LEU A 221 -37.09 -99.09 -32.96
N THR A 222 -36.11 -99.39 -32.10
CA THR A 222 -35.52 -100.72 -31.97
C THR A 222 -36.57 -101.73 -31.53
N ARG A 223 -37.36 -101.44 -30.50
CA ARG A 223 -38.46 -102.32 -30.06
C ARG A 223 -39.49 -102.54 -31.17
N ALA A 224 -39.85 -101.49 -31.91
CA ALA A 224 -40.78 -101.60 -33.04
C ALA A 224 -40.20 -102.47 -34.17
N ARG A 225 -38.93 -102.28 -34.54
CA ARG A 225 -38.24 -103.06 -35.57
C ARG A 225 -38.01 -104.51 -35.14
N GLU A 226 -37.69 -104.77 -33.88
CA GLU A 226 -37.59 -106.13 -33.34
C GLU A 226 -38.93 -106.86 -33.42
N ALA A 227 -40.03 -106.18 -33.07
CA ALA A 227 -41.38 -106.73 -33.21
C ALA A 227 -41.74 -107.01 -34.68
N GLU A 228 -41.40 -106.10 -35.60
CA GLU A 228 -41.61 -106.26 -37.04
C GLU A 228 -40.77 -107.41 -37.63
N ILE A 229 -39.49 -107.50 -37.27
CA ILE A 229 -38.61 -108.61 -37.68
C ILE A 229 -39.15 -109.94 -37.17
N LYS A 230 -39.64 -109.99 -35.92
CA LYS A 230 -40.26 -111.19 -35.35
C LYS A 230 -41.51 -111.58 -36.14
N TYR A 231 -42.40 -110.64 -36.43
CA TYR A 231 -43.58 -110.88 -37.25
C TYR A 231 -43.22 -111.41 -38.66
N ILE A 232 -42.22 -110.81 -39.32
CA ILE A 232 -41.76 -111.26 -40.65
C ILE A 232 -41.14 -112.66 -40.57
N LYS A 233 -40.36 -112.97 -39.53
CA LYS A 233 -39.82 -114.32 -39.31
C LYS A 233 -40.94 -115.34 -39.14
N ASP A 234 -41.91 -115.04 -38.30
CA ASP A 234 -43.06 -115.91 -38.06
C ASP A 234 -43.89 -116.10 -39.35
N GLN A 235 -44.07 -115.05 -40.15
CA GLN A 235 -44.75 -115.11 -41.45
C GLN A 235 -43.96 -115.93 -42.48
N ASN A 236 -42.64 -115.74 -42.58
CA ASN A 236 -41.77 -116.50 -43.47
C ASN A 236 -41.74 -117.97 -43.07
N GLU A 237 -41.73 -118.27 -41.77
CA GLU A 237 -41.78 -119.64 -41.26
C GLU A 237 -43.12 -120.30 -41.55
N LEU A 238 -44.22 -119.55 -41.46
CA LEU A 238 -45.55 -119.99 -41.88
C LEU A 238 -45.61 -120.24 -43.40
N GLU A 239 -45.00 -119.39 -44.23
CA GLU A 239 -44.89 -119.59 -45.68
C GLU A 239 -44.03 -120.82 -46.02
N ILE A 240 -42.91 -121.01 -45.35
CA ILE A 240 -42.07 -122.21 -45.51
C ILE A 240 -42.86 -123.45 -45.09
N SER A 241 -43.59 -123.41 -43.98
CA SER A 241 -44.46 -124.50 -43.54
C SER A 241 -45.56 -124.81 -44.55
N LYS A 242 -46.22 -123.77 -45.07
CA LYS A 242 -47.26 -123.90 -46.12
C LYS A 242 -46.67 -124.50 -47.40
N SER A 243 -45.52 -124.03 -47.85
CA SER A 243 -44.81 -124.56 -49.02
C SER A 243 -44.31 -125.99 -48.81
N LYS A 244 -43.85 -126.34 -47.60
CA LYS A 244 -43.51 -127.72 -47.24
C LYS A 244 -44.74 -128.63 -47.28
N GLN A 245 -45.85 -128.23 -46.66
CA GLN A 245 -47.10 -129.00 -46.69
C GLN A 245 -47.68 -129.13 -48.10
N LEU A 246 -47.60 -128.09 -48.93
CA LEU A 246 -48.00 -128.15 -50.33
C LEU A 246 -47.09 -129.08 -51.15
N ALA A 247 -45.77 -129.06 -50.91
CA ALA A 247 -44.84 -129.99 -51.54
C ALA A 247 -45.09 -131.44 -51.07
N GLU A 248 -45.44 -131.65 -49.80
CA GLU A 248 -45.81 -132.96 -49.25
C GLU A 248 -47.08 -133.51 -49.93
N ILE A 249 -48.10 -132.66 -50.13
CA ILE A 249 -49.33 -132.97 -50.87
C ILE A 249 -49.06 -133.22 -52.37
N GLU A 250 -48.08 -132.53 -52.97
CA GLU A 250 -47.66 -132.79 -54.36
C GLU A 250 -46.88 -134.11 -54.48
N THR A 251 -46.11 -134.51 -53.47
CA THR A 251 -45.42 -135.81 -53.44
C THR A 251 -46.34 -137.00 -53.15
N GLU A 252 -47.45 -136.82 -52.43
CA GLU A 252 -48.50 -137.85 -52.25
C GLU A 252 -49.38 -138.07 -53.49
N LYS A 253 -49.24 -137.23 -54.53
CA LYS A 253 -49.96 -137.34 -55.81
C LYS A 253 -49.21 -138.12 -56.90
N VAL A 254 -48.03 -138.69 -56.60
CA VAL A 254 -47.20 -139.48 -57.55
C VAL A 254 -47.17 -140.96 -57.17
#